data_AF-A0A2E9KX75-F1
#
_entry.id   AF-A0A2E9KX75-F1
#
_cell.length_a   1.000
_cell.length_b   1.000
_cell.length_c   1.000
_cell.angle_alpha   90.00
_cell.angle_beta   90.00
_cell.angle_gamma   90.00
#
_symmetry.space_group_name_H-M   'P 1'
#
loop_
_entity.id
_entity.type
_entity.pdbx_description
1 polymer ?
#
loop_
_entity_poly.entity_id
_entity_poly.type
_entity_poly.pdbx_seq_one_letter_code
_entity_poly.pdbx_strand_id
1 'polypeptide(L)' 'MEDKTKKRRLCDACTYITINKSKHESIPDDKISNLERLAKLKENGILTGEEFLAEKKKILKG' A
#
# COMPACT_ATOMS: atom_id res chain seq x y z
N MET A 1 25.89 -45.93 8.64
CA MET A 1 24.80 -45.99 7.66
C MET A 1 23.67 -46.75 8.34
N GLU A 2 22.53 -46.20 8.74
CA GLU A 2 21.85 -44.92 8.46
C GLU A 2 21.09 -44.51 9.74
N ASP A 3 21.32 -43.30 10.23
CA ASP A 3 20.60 -42.70 11.35
C ASP A 3 19.19 -42.29 10.90
N LYS A 4 18.19 -43.06 11.31
CA LYS A 4 16.77 -42.74 11.06
C LYS A 4 16.25 -41.86 12.18
N THR A 5 16.63 -40.58 12.12
CA THR A 5 16.10 -39.52 12.99
C THR A 5 14.60 -39.36 12.76
N LYS A 6 13.83 -39.98 13.65
CA LYS A 6 12.37 -40.03 13.68
C LYS A 6 11.81 -38.62 13.89
N LYS A 7 11.05 -38.15 12.89
CA LYS A 7 10.23 -36.93 12.85
C LYS A 7 9.69 -36.51 14.23
N ARG A 8 10.25 -35.43 14.79
CA ARG A 8 9.57 -34.68 15.85
C ARG A 8 8.46 -33.86 15.19
N ARG A 9 7.22 -34.12 15.60
CA ARG A 9 6.12 -33.18 15.42
C ARG A 9 6.49 -31.94 16.23
N LEU A 10 6.56 -30.78 15.58
CA LEU A 10 6.56 -29.50 16.25
C LEU A 10 5.52 -28.64 15.53
N CYS A 11 4.28 -28.75 16.01
CA CYS A 11 3.26 -27.76 15.81
C CYS A 11 3.32 -26.83 17.03
N ASP A 12 4.08 -25.75 16.93
CA ASP A 12 4.09 -24.72 17.95
C ASP A 12 4.02 -23.34 17.26
N ALA A 13 2.83 -22.76 17.38
CA ALA A 13 2.52 -21.34 17.43
C ALA A 13 3.19 -20.38 16.41
N CYS A 14 2.42 -20.06 15.37
CA CYS A 14 1.86 -18.72 15.16
C CYS A 14 2.78 -17.50 15.43
N THR A 15 3.63 -17.14 14.47
CA THR A 15 4.12 -15.77 14.23
C THR A 15 4.90 -15.85 12.92
N TYR A 16 4.71 -15.07 11.87
CA TYR A 16 4.30 -13.69 11.76
C TYR A 16 4.23 -13.44 10.25
N ILE A 17 3.13 -13.81 9.58
CA ILE A 17 2.82 -13.13 8.31
C ILE A 17 1.32 -12.96 8.25
N THR A 18 0.81 -12.09 9.14
CA THR A 18 -0.42 -11.38 8.83
C THR A 18 -0.08 -10.47 7.66
N ILE A 19 -0.17 -11.01 6.44
CA ILE A 19 -0.32 -10.20 5.24
C ILE A 19 -1.66 -9.51 5.44
N ASN A 20 -1.62 -8.34 6.07
CA ASN A 20 -2.63 -7.34 5.84
C ASN A 20 -2.63 -7.14 4.34
N LYS A 21 -3.53 -7.85 3.66
CA LYS A 21 -3.97 -7.56 2.31
C LYS A 21 -4.63 -6.20 2.41
N SER A 22 -3.81 -5.16 2.48
CA SER A 22 -4.19 -3.78 2.26
C SER A 22 -4.97 -3.84 0.96
N LYS A 23 -6.28 -3.57 1.04
CA LYS A 23 -7.19 -3.54 -0.09
C LYS A 23 -6.46 -2.83 -1.22
N HIS A 24 -6.06 -3.57 -2.25
CA HIS A 24 -5.66 -2.97 -3.51
C HIS A 24 -6.96 -2.50 -4.15
N GLU A 25 -7.50 -1.44 -3.57
CA GLU A 25 -8.61 -0.70 -4.12
C GLU A 25 -8.06 -0.11 -5.39
N SER A 26 -8.41 -0.72 -6.52
CA SER A 26 -8.07 -0.25 -7.85
C SER A 26 -8.53 1.19 -7.93
N ILE A 27 -7.60 2.13 -7.78
CA ILE A 27 -7.87 3.55 -7.90
C ILE A 27 -8.36 3.73 -9.34
N PRO A 28 -9.60 4.19 -9.56
CA PRO A 28 -10.11 4.40 -10.91
C PRO A 28 -9.17 5.31 -11.69
N ASP A 29 -8.99 5.02 -12.97
CA ASP A 29 -8.05 5.70 -13.88
C ASP A 29 -8.23 7.24 -13.87
N ASP A 30 -9.47 7.70 -13.69
CA ASP A 30 -9.81 9.12 -13.56
C ASP A 30 -9.16 9.78 -12.32
N LYS A 31 -9.11 9.06 -11.20
CA LYS A 31 -8.45 9.55 -9.97
C LYS A 31 -6.94 9.58 -10.15
N ILE A 32 -6.36 8.63 -10.88
CA ILE A 32 -4.92 8.61 -11.18
C ILE A 32 -4.57 9.83 -12.02
N SER A 33 -5.31 10.09 -13.10
CA SER A 33 -5.13 11.26 -13.97
C SER A 33 -5.23 12.58 -13.20
N ASN A 34 -6.17 12.69 -12.26
CA ASN A 34 -6.31 13.87 -11.40
C ASN A 34 -5.13 14.06 -10.45
N LEU A 35 -4.60 12.97 -9.88
CA LEU A 35 -3.42 13.01 -9.01
C LEU A 35 -2.15 13.42 -9.78
N GLU A 36 -1.97 12.93 -11.00
CA GLU A 36 -0.85 13.33 -11.87
C GLU A 36 -0.92 14.83 -12.22
N ARG A 37 -2.11 15.33 -12.50
CA ARG A 37 -2.32 16.76 -12.76
C ARG A 37 -1.98 17.61 -11.53
N LEU A 38 -2.42 17.20 -10.34
CA LEU A 38 -2.06 17.87 -9.09
C LEU A 38 -0.56 17.83 -8.80
N ALA A 39 0.11 16.72 -9.12
CA ALA A 39 1.56 16.59 -8.96
C ALA A 39 2.29 17.61 -9.83
N LYS A 40 1.90 17.75 -11.10
CA LYS A 40 2.46 18.77 -12.01
C LYS A 40 2.22 20.20 -11.49
N LEU A 41 1.05 20.48 -10.94
CA LEU A 41 0.76 21.80 -10.36
C LEU A 41 1.64 22.10 -9.13
N LYS A 42 1.93 21.09 -8.31
CA LYS A 42 2.88 21.21 -7.20
C LYS A 42 4.31 21.41 -7.69
N GLU A 43 4.75 20.64 -8.69
CA GLU A 43 6.09 20.79 -9.29
C GLU A 43 6.30 22.16 -9.92
N ASN A 44 5.24 22.72 -10.53
CA ASN A 44 5.24 24.07 -11.07
C ASN A 44 5.16 25.17 -9.99
N GLY A 45 5.09 24.79 -8.70
CA GLY A 45 4.98 25.73 -7.59
C GLY A 45 3.63 26.46 -7.49
N ILE A 46 2.61 26.00 -8.23
CA ILE A 46 1.26 26.58 -8.21
C ILE A 46 0.52 26.16 -6.94
N LEU A 47 0.75 24.93 -6.47
CA LEU A 47 0.22 24.42 -5.23
C LEU A 47 1.33 24.24 -4.20
N THR A 48 1.06 24.68 -2.98
CA THR A 48 1.89 24.33 -1.83
C THR A 48 1.73 22.85 -1.48
N GLY A 49 2.69 22.30 -0.74
CA GLY A 49 2.62 20.90 -0.30
C GLY A 49 1.36 20.58 0.50
N GLU A 50 0.85 21.54 1.26
CA GLU A 50 -0.37 21.40 2.07
C GLU A 50 -1.63 21.34 1.21
N GLU A 51 -1.73 22.22 0.21
CA GLU A 51 -2.86 22.23 -0.74
C GLU A 51 -2.90 20.95 -1.58
N PHE A 52 -1.74 20.48 -2.03
CA PHE A 52 -1.63 19.19 -2.73
C PHE A 52 -2.15 18.03 -1.88
N LEU A 53 -1.78 18.00 -0.59
CA LEU A 53 -2.25 16.95 0.33
C LEU A 53 -3.76 17.03 0.58
N ALA A 54 -4.30 18.25 0.73
CA ALA A 54 -5.74 18.46 0.90
C ALA A 54 -6.54 17.96 -0.32
N GLU A 55 -6.11 18.32 -1.53
CA GLU A 55 -6.76 17.87 -2.78
C GLU A 55 -6.58 16.37 -3.02
N LYS A 56 -5.38 15.82 -2.81
CA LYS A 56 -5.12 14.37 -2.89
C LYS A 56 -6.07 13.60 -1.97
N LYS A 57 -6.28 14.09 -0.75
CA LYS A 57 -7.15 13.43 0.22
C LYS A 57 -8.62 13.48 -0.18
N LYS A 58 -9.08 14.54 -0.86
CA LYS A 58 -10.44 14.61 -1.42
C LYS A 58 -10.63 13.61 -2.56
N ILE A 59 -9.68 13.51 -3.48
CA ILE A 59 -9.74 12.57 -4.61
C ILE A 59 -9.78 11.12 -4.13
N LEU A 60 -8.99 10.80 -3.10
CA LEU A 60 -8.94 9.45 -2.54
C LEU A 60 -10.14 9.11 -1.64
N LYS A 61 -10.83 10.10 -1.05
CA LYS A 61 -12.04 9.89 -0.22
C LYS A 61 -13.33 9.82 -1.04
N GLY A 62 -13.35 10.39 -2.24
CA GLY A 62 -14.49 10.35 -3.16
C GLY A 62 -14.70 8.99 -3.78
#